data_AF-A0A9P7EQ41-F1
#
_entry.id   AF-A0A9P7EQ41-F1
#
_cell.length_a   1.000
_cell.length_b   1.000
_cell.length_c   1.000
_cell.angle_alpha   90.00
_cell.angle_beta   90.00
_cell.angle_gamma   90.00
#
_symmetry.space_group_name_H-M   'P 1'
#
loop_
_entity.id
_entity.type
_entity.pdbx_description
1 polymer ?
#
loop_
_entity_poly.entity_id
_entity_poly.type
_entity_poly.pdbx_seq_one_letter_code
_entity_poly.pdbx_strand_id
1 'polypeptide(L)'
;MATPTVSTFVSSVILVPIVVAVSSAAISSLLSYEIAGQLDWRPITVCVTCDILAIGVDHLKDQEVVIGAWGAAVMKRFAPVFHLARIFLAFNASLLVIALCRSPPGTTLVTAVFAAPAFLWATPLDLRRIGVVLKSFIWANYDQKETEYDPPRSNEPFIIKRVPGMKAIFDGIIRGCGTFFVVHSALQLSWETANNAPPWTIIEIIIWSTVNRTCHCIMSDIRDYDEDEKAGVPTIPILLESPLKTRIVLTIVQAAVMMAFLRNPFIVGSSCFAIALVWILGKDSPKIYFRLSLHSQSIFIAMYAVMFALDLL
;
A
#
# COMPACT_ATOMS: atom_id res chain seq x y z
N MET A 1 28.55 1.34 -3.66
CA MET A 1 27.35 2.13 -3.28
C MET A 1 27.63 3.59 -3.57
N ALA A 2 26.69 4.30 -4.19
CA ALA A 2 26.78 5.76 -4.33
C ALA A 2 26.65 6.43 -2.96
N THR A 3 27.34 7.55 -2.76
CA THR A 3 27.28 8.32 -1.51
C THR A 3 25.85 8.86 -1.29
N PRO A 4 25.26 8.72 -0.10
CA PRO A 4 23.94 9.27 0.18
C PRO A 4 23.96 10.79 0.05
N THR A 5 22.93 11.34 -0.57
CA THR A 5 22.74 12.79 -0.71
C THR A 5 21.47 13.24 0.02
N VAL A 6 21.40 14.52 0.38
CA VAL A 6 20.17 15.10 0.97
C VAL A 6 19.00 14.96 0.00
N SER A 7 19.24 15.17 -1.30
CA SER A 7 18.21 15.04 -2.34
C SER A 7 17.66 13.61 -2.40
N THR A 8 18.52 12.59 -2.39
CA THR A 8 18.07 11.19 -2.40
C THR A 8 17.30 10.83 -1.12
N PHE A 9 17.71 11.35 0.04
CA PHE A 9 16.99 11.13 1.30
C PHE A 9 15.60 11.76 1.26
N VAL A 10 15.51 13.06 0.94
CA VAL A 10 14.23 13.78 0.89
C VAL A 10 13.30 13.17 -0.15
N SER A 11 13.85 12.78 -1.30
CA SER A 11 13.09 12.07 -2.32
C SER A 11 12.50 10.77 -1.77
N SER A 12 13.30 9.94 -1.11
CA SER A 12 12.86 8.64 -0.60
C SER A 12 11.89 8.72 0.57
N VAL A 13 12.14 9.60 1.55
CA VAL A 13 11.45 9.59 2.85
C VAL A 13 10.28 10.58 2.91
N ILE A 14 10.29 11.62 2.07
CA ILE A 14 9.25 12.66 2.08
C ILE A 14 8.45 12.63 0.78
N LEU A 15 9.11 12.78 -0.37
CA LEU A 15 8.40 12.92 -1.64
C LEU A 15 7.72 11.63 -2.09
N VAL A 16 8.38 10.47 -1.99
CA VAL A 16 7.79 9.20 -2.40
C VAL A 16 6.51 8.88 -1.60
N PRO A 17 6.48 8.97 -0.26
CA PRO A 17 5.24 8.79 0.49
C PRO A 17 4.12 9.74 0.07
N ILE A 18 4.41 11.03 -0.15
CA ILE A 18 3.42 12.01 -0.62
C ILE A 18 2.87 11.62 -1.99
N VAL A 19 3.75 11.33 -2.94
CA VAL A 19 3.38 10.93 -4.30
C VAL A 19 2.46 9.73 -4.24
N VAL A 20 2.85 8.66 -3.54
CA VAL A 20 2.00 7.47 -3.47
C VAL A 20 0.64 7.74 -2.81
N ALA A 21 0.60 8.58 -1.77
CA ALA A 21 -0.63 8.93 -1.07
C ALA A 21 -1.64 9.73 -1.93
N VAL A 22 -1.20 10.37 -3.02
CA VAL A 22 -2.12 10.99 -4.00
C VAL A 22 -3.08 9.96 -4.60
N SER A 23 -2.63 8.72 -4.81
CA SER A 23 -3.52 7.65 -5.30
C SER A 23 -4.61 7.34 -4.29
N SER A 24 -4.25 7.25 -3.02
CA SER A 24 -5.21 7.00 -1.94
C SER A 24 -6.15 8.18 -1.73
N ALA A 25 -5.67 9.43 -1.89
CA ALA A 25 -6.52 10.60 -1.90
C ALA A 25 -7.57 10.52 -3.02
N ALA A 26 -7.16 10.20 -4.25
CA ALA A 26 -8.07 10.08 -5.39
C ALA A 26 -9.13 8.99 -5.19
N ILE A 27 -8.71 7.79 -4.76
CA ILE A 27 -9.61 6.64 -4.57
C ILE A 27 -10.57 6.87 -3.39
N SER A 28 -10.06 7.35 -2.25
CA SER A 28 -10.91 7.64 -1.09
C SER A 28 -11.88 8.79 -1.35
N SER A 29 -11.48 9.80 -2.14
CA SER A 29 -12.37 10.89 -2.57
C SER A 29 -13.47 10.37 -3.48
N LEU A 30 -13.12 9.57 -4.49
CA LEU A 30 -14.10 8.91 -5.35
C LEU A 30 -15.08 8.09 -4.51
N LEU A 31 -14.58 7.17 -3.68
CA LEU A 31 -15.43 6.32 -2.86
C LEU A 31 -16.32 7.11 -1.90
N SER A 32 -15.81 8.20 -1.31
CA SER A 32 -16.64 9.07 -0.47
C SER A 32 -17.77 9.69 -1.28
N TYR A 33 -17.46 10.23 -2.46
CA TYR A 33 -18.45 10.85 -3.32
C TYR A 33 -19.47 9.83 -3.86
N GLU A 34 -19.01 8.69 -4.35
CA GLU A 34 -19.87 7.65 -4.90
C GLU A 34 -20.77 7.06 -3.80
N ILE A 35 -20.24 6.74 -2.62
CA ILE A 35 -21.05 6.09 -1.57
C ILE A 35 -21.99 7.09 -0.88
N ALA A 36 -21.52 8.31 -0.55
CA ALA A 36 -22.28 9.28 0.25
C ALA A 36 -22.87 10.45 -0.54
N GLY A 37 -22.57 10.59 -1.83
CA GLY A 37 -22.90 11.78 -2.63
C GLY A 37 -22.09 13.05 -2.27
N GLN A 38 -21.12 12.95 -1.36
CA GLN A 38 -20.31 14.07 -0.89
C GLN A 38 -18.90 13.65 -0.48
N LEU A 39 -17.97 14.60 -0.53
CA LEU A 39 -16.61 14.39 -0.03
C LEU A 39 -16.56 14.54 1.49
N ASP A 40 -16.12 13.49 2.17
CA ASP A 40 -15.85 13.49 3.60
C ASP A 40 -14.35 13.45 3.84
N TRP A 41 -13.83 14.49 4.50
CA TRP A 41 -12.41 14.63 4.77
C TRP A 41 -11.86 13.55 5.70
N ARG A 42 -12.70 12.91 6.54
CA ARG A 42 -12.27 11.96 7.58
C ARG A 42 -11.65 10.70 6.96
N PRO A 43 -12.35 9.88 6.15
CA PRO A 43 -11.74 8.69 5.56
C PRO A 43 -10.62 9.03 4.56
N ILE A 44 -10.71 10.17 3.88
CA ILE A 44 -9.63 10.64 2.99
C ILE A 44 -8.35 10.88 3.78
N THR A 45 -8.45 11.61 4.90
CA THR A 45 -7.30 11.89 5.77
C THR A 45 -6.74 10.61 6.37
N VAL A 46 -7.58 9.68 6.81
CA VAL A 46 -7.13 8.37 7.31
C VAL A 46 -6.32 7.63 6.24
N CYS A 47 -6.86 7.47 5.04
CA CYS A 47 -6.17 6.73 3.97
C CYS A 47 -4.84 7.39 3.56
N VAL A 48 -4.84 8.71 3.37
CA VAL A 48 -3.64 9.47 2.98
C VAL A 48 -2.55 9.40 4.04
N THR A 49 -2.91 9.64 5.31
CA THR A 49 -1.92 9.63 6.40
C THR A 49 -1.41 8.23 6.70
N CYS A 50 -2.25 7.19 6.64
CA CYS A 50 -1.81 5.80 6.74
C CYS A 50 -0.77 5.44 5.67
N ASP A 51 -1.00 5.84 4.43
CA ASP A 51 -0.06 5.60 3.34
C ASP A 51 1.27 6.32 3.51
N ILE A 52 1.21 7.60 3.90
CA ILE A 52 2.40 8.41 4.18
C ILE A 52 3.21 7.77 5.32
N LEU A 53 2.54 7.36 6.40
CA LEU A 53 3.19 6.75 7.55
C LEU A 53 3.79 5.39 7.21
N ALA A 54 3.04 4.53 6.50
CA ALA A 54 3.49 3.19 6.17
C ALA A 54 4.76 3.21 5.32
N ILE A 55 4.77 4.00 4.24
CA ILE A 55 5.93 4.12 3.36
C ILE A 55 7.04 4.92 4.04
N GLY A 56 6.67 6.04 4.68
CA GLY A 56 7.63 6.96 5.26
C GLY A 56 8.41 6.36 6.43
N VAL A 57 7.78 5.55 7.28
CA VAL A 57 8.46 4.84 8.38
C VAL A 57 9.39 3.76 7.83
N ASP A 58 8.95 2.95 6.87
CA ASP A 58 9.78 1.91 6.24
C ASP A 58 11.01 2.53 5.56
N HIS A 59 10.80 3.56 4.75
CA HIS A 59 11.88 4.26 4.05
C HIS A 59 12.81 5.01 5.01
N LEU A 60 12.30 5.62 6.08
CA LEU A 60 13.12 6.25 7.11
C LEU A 60 14.07 5.23 7.74
N LYS A 61 13.55 4.06 8.13
CA LYS A 61 14.33 2.98 8.74
C LYS A 61 15.38 2.44 7.78
N ASP A 62 15.04 2.25 6.51
CA ASP A 62 16.00 1.83 5.48
C ASP A 62 17.11 2.88 5.28
N GLN A 63 16.78 4.18 5.27
CA GLN A 63 17.79 5.25 5.17
C GLN A 63 18.67 5.35 6.43
N GLU A 64 18.14 5.09 7.63
CA GLU A 64 18.93 5.02 8.86
C GLU A 64 20.02 3.95 8.76
N VAL A 65 19.69 2.76 8.24
CA VAL A 65 20.64 1.68 8.02
C VAL A 65 21.67 2.04 6.95
N VAL A 66 21.20 2.53 5.80
CA VAL A 66 22.08 2.87 4.66
C VAL A 66 23.06 3.97 5.04
N ILE A 67 22.61 5.06 5.65
CA ILE A 67 23.48 6.18 6.04
C ILE A 67 24.37 5.79 7.23
N GLY A 68 23.84 4.99 8.16
CA GLY A 68 24.59 4.45 9.30
C GLY A 68 25.84 3.67 8.89
N ALA A 69 25.76 2.92 7.79
CA ALA A 69 26.89 2.17 7.24
C ALA A 69 28.08 3.04 6.77
N TRP A 70 27.87 4.34 6.54
CA TRP A 70 28.94 5.29 6.17
C TRP A 70 29.64 5.92 7.40
N GLY A 71 29.21 5.57 8.62
CA GLY A 71 29.85 5.96 9.87
C GLY A 71 29.24 7.19 10.54
N ALA A 72 29.65 7.42 11.79
CA ALA A 72 29.05 8.39 12.71
C ALA A 72 29.12 9.84 12.22
N ALA A 73 30.21 10.23 11.52
CA ALA A 73 30.37 11.58 11.00
C ALA A 73 29.33 11.91 9.92
N VAL A 74 29.04 10.96 9.02
CA VAL A 74 28.01 11.12 7.99
C VAL A 74 26.62 11.14 8.63
N MET A 75 26.35 10.24 9.58
CA MET A 75 25.09 10.26 10.34
C MET A 75 24.84 11.61 11.03
N LYS A 76 25.85 12.20 11.66
CA LYS A 76 25.74 13.53 12.29
C LYS A 76 25.39 14.62 11.27
N ARG A 77 25.93 14.56 10.06
CA ARG A 77 25.60 15.49 8.96
C ARG A 77 24.13 15.36 8.51
N PHE A 78 23.58 14.15 8.52
CA PHE A 78 22.19 13.90 8.13
C PHE A 78 21.17 14.08 9.26
N ALA A 79 21.62 14.29 10.51
CA ALA A 79 20.74 14.44 11.67
C ALA A 79 19.61 15.49 11.51
N PRO A 80 19.82 16.67 10.91
CA PRO A 80 18.74 17.63 10.67
C PRO A 80 17.66 17.08 9.72
N VAL A 81 18.06 16.29 8.73
CA VAL A 81 17.14 15.73 7.72
C VAL A 81 16.35 14.56 8.31
N PHE A 82 16.98 13.75 9.16
CA PHE A 82 16.27 12.75 9.98
C PHE A 82 15.25 13.40 10.92
N HIS A 83 15.61 14.54 11.53
CA HIS A 83 14.68 15.28 12.39
C HIS A 83 13.48 15.82 11.61
N LEU A 84 13.73 16.41 10.43
CA LEU A 84 12.67 16.85 9.52
C LEU A 84 11.72 15.70 9.14
N ALA A 85 12.27 14.53 8.77
CA ALA A 85 11.46 13.36 8.45
C ALA A 85 10.60 12.91 9.63
N ARG A 86 11.16 12.88 10.86
CA ARG A 86 10.40 12.53 12.06
C ARG A 86 9.30 13.54 12.37
N ILE A 87 9.54 14.84 12.20
CA ILE A 87 8.51 15.88 12.33
C ILE A 87 7.40 15.66 11.31
N PHE A 88 7.75 15.41 10.04
CA PHE A 88 6.79 15.13 8.97
C PHE A 88 5.92 13.91 9.30
N LEU A 89 6.51 12.81 9.78
CA LEU A 89 5.77 11.61 10.19
C LEU A 89 4.92 11.87 11.44
N ALA A 90 5.44 12.57 12.45
CA ALA A 90 4.68 12.91 13.65
C ALA A 90 3.47 13.81 13.34
N PHE A 91 3.62 14.76 12.41
CA PHE A 91 2.53 15.58 11.92
C PHE A 91 1.43 14.73 11.26
N ASN A 92 1.79 13.81 10.37
CA ASN A 92 0.84 12.90 9.73
C ASN A 92 0.18 11.93 10.73
N ALA A 93 0.92 11.45 11.73
CA ALA A 93 0.36 10.65 12.82
C ALA A 93 -0.67 11.45 13.63
N SER A 94 -0.41 12.73 13.86
CA SER A 94 -1.34 13.61 14.58
C SER A 94 -2.62 13.84 13.77
N LEU A 95 -2.49 14.06 12.46
CA LEU A 95 -3.64 14.15 11.55
C LEU A 95 -4.45 12.85 11.51
N LEU A 96 -3.79 11.69 11.47
CA LEU A 96 -4.45 10.38 11.54
C LEU A 96 -5.27 10.25 12.83
N VAL A 97 -4.67 10.56 13.98
CA VAL A 97 -5.36 10.50 15.28
C VAL A 97 -6.56 11.45 15.30
N ILE A 98 -6.41 12.68 14.82
CA ILE A 98 -7.53 13.64 14.74
C ILE A 98 -8.66 13.09 13.87
N ALA A 99 -8.34 12.55 12.69
CA ALA A 99 -9.34 11.98 11.79
C ALA A 99 -10.06 10.77 12.41
N LEU A 100 -9.33 9.87 13.07
CA LEU A 100 -9.89 8.71 13.77
C LEU A 100 -10.77 9.11 14.95
N CYS A 101 -10.36 10.11 15.75
CA CYS A 101 -11.18 10.64 16.85
C CYS A 101 -12.47 11.32 16.37
N ARG A 102 -12.50 11.81 15.14
CA ARG A 102 -13.70 12.38 14.49
C ARG A 102 -14.49 11.36 13.67
N SER A 103 -14.02 10.11 13.63
CA SER A 103 -14.67 9.00 12.94
C SER A 103 -15.39 8.09 13.94
N PRO A 104 -16.36 7.29 13.47
CA PRO A 104 -16.94 6.20 14.25
C PRO A 104 -15.87 5.26 14.83
N PRO A 105 -16.02 4.73 16.06
CA PRO A 105 -15.03 3.86 16.69
C PRO A 105 -14.65 2.62 15.85
N GLY A 106 -15.59 2.09 15.07
CA GLY A 106 -15.34 0.97 14.14
C GLY A 106 -14.29 1.29 13.08
N THR A 107 -14.18 2.56 12.66
CA THR A 107 -13.17 3.03 11.71
C THR A 107 -11.76 2.82 12.24
N THR A 108 -11.54 3.02 13.53
CA THR A 108 -10.24 2.77 14.18
C THR A 108 -9.87 1.30 14.11
N LEU A 109 -10.81 0.40 14.36
CA LEU A 109 -10.58 -1.03 14.27
C LEU A 109 -10.24 -1.45 12.83
N VAL A 110 -11.04 -1.00 11.86
CA VAL A 110 -10.81 -1.28 10.43
C VAL A 110 -9.45 -0.74 9.98
N THR A 111 -9.15 0.51 10.33
CA THR A 111 -7.86 1.14 10.01
C THR A 111 -6.71 0.36 10.64
N ALA A 112 -6.83 -0.09 11.89
CA ALA A 112 -5.80 -0.89 12.54
C ALA A 112 -5.57 -2.23 11.82
N VAL A 113 -6.62 -2.92 11.38
CA VAL A 113 -6.52 -4.19 10.64
C VAL A 113 -5.73 -4.03 9.34
N PHE A 114 -5.94 -2.94 8.61
CA PHE A 114 -5.27 -2.71 7.33
C PHE A 114 -3.91 -2.00 7.45
N ALA A 115 -3.74 -1.07 8.41
CA ALA A 115 -2.51 -0.29 8.56
C ALA A 115 -1.45 -0.98 9.43
N ALA A 116 -1.84 -1.77 10.44
CA ALA A 116 -0.88 -2.42 11.33
C ALA A 116 0.08 -3.38 10.60
N PRO A 117 -0.35 -4.21 9.64
CA PRO A 117 0.57 -5.02 8.85
C PRO A 117 1.63 -4.18 8.12
N ALA A 118 1.25 -3.01 7.61
CA ALA A 118 2.14 -2.10 6.91
C ALA A 118 3.15 -1.41 7.86
N PHE A 119 2.78 -1.15 9.11
CA PHE A 119 3.73 -0.63 10.11
C PHE A 119 4.68 -1.70 10.65
N LEU A 120 4.24 -2.96 10.66
CA LEU A 120 5.03 -4.11 11.10
C LEU A 120 5.83 -4.75 9.95
N TRP A 121 5.78 -4.16 8.76
CA TRP A 121 6.28 -4.71 7.51
C TRP A 121 7.73 -5.20 7.56
N ALA A 122 8.60 -4.41 8.19
CA ALA A 122 10.03 -4.68 8.36
C ALA A 122 10.41 -5.06 9.79
N THR A 123 9.44 -5.35 10.65
CA THR A 123 9.66 -5.69 12.06
C THR A 123 9.76 -7.22 12.18
N PRO A 124 10.84 -7.75 12.81
CA PRO A 124 10.91 -9.17 13.13
C PRO A 124 9.81 -9.50 14.14
N LEU A 125 8.79 -10.22 13.69
CA LEU A 125 7.71 -10.71 14.51
C LEU A 125 8.15 -12.04 15.12
N ASP A 126 8.31 -12.04 16.43
CA ASP A 126 8.43 -13.28 17.19
C ASP A 126 7.03 -13.87 17.36
N LEU A 127 6.67 -14.76 16.45
CA LEU A 127 5.38 -15.47 16.46
C LEU A 127 5.18 -16.25 17.76
N ARG A 128 6.24 -16.62 18.50
CA ARG A 128 6.09 -17.22 19.84
C ARG A 128 5.61 -16.20 20.86
N ARG A 129 6.17 -14.99 20.89
CA ARG A 129 5.67 -13.92 21.78
C ARG A 129 4.25 -13.51 21.45
N ILE A 130 3.92 -13.39 20.16
CA ILE A 130 2.56 -13.06 19.73
C ILE A 130 1.61 -14.21 20.10
N GLY A 131 2.01 -15.46 19.88
CA GLY A 131 1.24 -16.64 20.28
C GLY A 131 1.04 -16.73 21.78
N VAL A 132 2.05 -16.41 22.60
CA VAL A 132 1.95 -16.37 24.07
C VAL A 132 1.03 -15.24 24.53
N VAL A 133 1.13 -14.04 23.94
CA VAL A 133 0.24 -12.91 24.26
C VAL A 133 -1.19 -13.20 23.84
N LEU A 134 -1.40 -13.73 22.62
CA LEU A 134 -2.72 -14.07 22.10
C LEU A 134 -3.34 -15.23 22.90
N LYS A 135 -2.55 -16.24 23.28
CA LYS A 135 -2.98 -17.31 24.18
C LYS A 135 -3.29 -16.76 25.57
N SER A 136 -2.50 -15.84 26.10
CA SER A 136 -2.79 -15.17 27.37
C SER A 136 -4.04 -14.29 27.34
N PHE A 137 -4.40 -13.73 26.18
CA PHE A 137 -5.60 -12.91 25.99
C PHE A 137 -6.85 -13.75 25.70
N ILE A 138 -6.74 -14.83 24.92
CA ILE A 138 -7.88 -15.69 24.54
C ILE A 138 -8.15 -16.77 25.61
N TRP A 139 -7.11 -17.28 26.28
CA TRP A 139 -7.19 -18.38 27.26
C TRP A 139 -6.97 -17.93 28.71
N ALA A 140 -7.25 -16.67 29.04
CA ALA A 140 -7.21 -16.19 30.43
C ALA A 140 -8.19 -16.92 31.38
N ASN A 141 -9.09 -17.77 30.87
CA ASN A 141 -10.11 -18.50 31.63
C ASN A 141 -10.14 -20.03 31.39
N TYR A 142 -9.09 -20.65 30.85
CA TYR A 142 -9.05 -22.11 30.69
C TYR A 142 -7.79 -22.71 31.32
N ASP A 143 -7.95 -23.20 32.55
CA ASP A 143 -7.00 -24.08 33.22
C ASP A 143 -6.95 -25.41 32.44
N GLN A 144 -5.94 -25.60 31.59
CA GLN A 144 -5.67 -26.91 31.04
C GLN A 144 -4.17 -27.19 30.86
N LYS A 145 -3.76 -28.24 31.58
CA LYS A 145 -2.51 -29.00 31.56
C LYS A 145 -1.61 -28.75 30.35
N GLU A 146 -0.39 -28.31 30.68
CA GLU A 146 0.77 -28.25 29.80
C GLU A 146 0.99 -29.60 29.08
N THR A 147 0.76 -29.59 27.78
CA THR A 147 1.36 -30.58 26.88
C THR A 147 2.62 -29.94 26.33
N GLU A 148 3.76 -30.53 26.67
CA GLU A 148 5.11 -30.15 26.27
C GLU A 148 5.19 -30.21 24.73
N TYR A 149 5.04 -29.06 24.08
CA TYR A 149 5.17 -28.91 22.64
C TYR A 149 6.63 -28.63 22.33
N ASP A 150 7.35 -29.64 21.86
CA ASP A 150 8.71 -29.49 21.36
C ASP A 150 8.69 -28.64 20.07
N PRO A 151 9.24 -27.42 20.08
CA PRO A 151 9.07 -26.53 18.95
C PRO A 151 10.11 -26.82 17.85
N PRO A 152 9.73 -26.75 16.56
CA PRO A 152 10.67 -26.94 15.46
C PRO A 152 11.78 -25.87 15.48
N ARG A 153 13.02 -26.34 15.26
CA ARG A 153 14.23 -25.51 15.17
C ARG A 153 14.28 -24.77 13.82
N SER A 154 13.83 -23.52 13.80
CA SER A 154 14.34 -22.52 12.85
C SER A 154 14.21 -21.12 13.48
N ASN A 155 15.34 -20.58 13.96
CA ASN A 155 15.43 -19.30 14.67
C ASN A 155 15.41 -18.07 13.73
N GLU A 156 14.70 -18.11 12.61
CA GLU A 156 14.55 -16.94 11.76
C GLU A 156 13.28 -16.16 12.14
N PRO A 157 13.40 -14.89 12.55
CA PRO A 157 12.24 -14.09 12.89
C PRO A 157 11.34 -13.90 11.67
N PHE A 158 10.03 -14.06 11.84
CA PHE A 158 9.08 -13.86 10.77
C PHE A 158 9.02 -12.38 10.39
N ILE A 159 9.30 -12.04 9.14
CA ILE A 159 9.25 -10.66 8.64
C ILE A 159 8.21 -10.64 7.51
N ILE A 160 7.15 -9.84 7.65
CA ILE A 160 6.04 -9.78 6.68
C ILE A 160 6.55 -9.50 5.27
N LYS A 161 7.48 -8.52 5.12
CA LYS A 161 8.05 -8.17 3.82
C LYS A 161 8.89 -9.27 3.15
N ARG A 162 9.24 -10.34 3.87
CA ARG A 162 10.02 -11.49 3.37
C ARG A 162 9.16 -12.70 3.04
N VAL A 163 7.84 -12.63 3.22
CA VAL A 163 6.95 -13.71 2.79
C VAL A 163 6.95 -13.76 1.25
N PRO A 164 7.31 -14.91 0.64
CA PRO A 164 7.42 -15.04 -0.81
C PRO A 164 6.20 -14.54 -1.58
N GLY A 165 6.39 -13.58 -2.46
CA GLY A 165 5.39 -13.03 -3.37
C GLY A 165 4.27 -12.21 -2.72
N MET A 166 4.17 -12.22 -1.38
CA MET A 166 3.04 -11.62 -0.67
C MET A 166 3.16 -10.11 -0.49
N LYS A 167 4.35 -9.54 -0.62
CA LYS A 167 4.59 -8.08 -0.51
C LYS A 167 3.63 -7.27 -1.38
N ALA A 168 3.54 -7.58 -2.68
CA ALA A 168 2.68 -6.85 -3.61
C ALA A 168 1.19 -7.17 -3.45
N ILE A 169 0.86 -8.39 -3.00
CA ILE A 169 -0.51 -8.80 -2.73
C ILE A 169 -1.05 -8.07 -1.51
N PHE A 170 -0.30 -8.03 -0.41
CA PHE A 170 -0.67 -7.29 0.78
C PHE A 170 -0.77 -5.79 0.52
N ASP A 171 0.15 -5.19 -0.25
CA ASP A 171 0.03 -3.76 -0.60
C ASP A 171 -1.27 -3.48 -1.38
N GLY A 172 -1.66 -4.38 -2.30
CA GLY A 172 -2.92 -4.29 -3.02
C GLY A 172 -4.14 -4.47 -2.13
N ILE A 173 -4.15 -5.44 -1.21
CA ILE A 173 -5.27 -5.66 -0.28
C ILE A 173 -5.42 -4.47 0.68
N ILE A 174 -4.31 -3.99 1.24
CA ILE A 174 -4.31 -2.88 2.21
C ILE A 174 -4.81 -1.59 1.56
N ARG A 175 -4.36 -1.27 0.34
CA ARG A 175 -4.71 -0.01 -0.33
C ARG A 175 -5.95 -0.09 -1.23
N GLY A 176 -6.26 -1.26 -1.78
CA GLY A 176 -7.45 -1.50 -2.58
C GLY A 176 -8.66 -1.72 -1.66
N CYS A 177 -8.75 -2.90 -1.06
CA CYS A 177 -9.84 -3.24 -0.14
C CYS A 177 -9.86 -2.36 1.11
N GLY A 178 -8.70 -2.09 1.72
CA GLY A 178 -8.64 -1.36 2.98
C GLY A 178 -9.17 0.06 2.87
N THR A 179 -8.87 0.78 1.78
CA THR A 179 -9.45 2.12 1.53
C THR A 179 -10.97 2.09 1.46
N PHE A 180 -11.56 1.08 0.81
CA PHE A 180 -13.01 0.92 0.78
C PHE A 180 -13.59 0.71 2.18
N PHE A 181 -13.05 -0.24 2.96
CA PHE A 181 -13.59 -0.51 4.30
C PHE A 181 -13.42 0.67 5.25
N VAL A 182 -12.31 1.43 5.14
CA VAL A 182 -12.11 2.67 5.91
C VAL A 182 -13.18 3.69 5.54
N VAL A 183 -13.39 3.96 4.24
CA VAL A 183 -14.43 4.90 3.77
C VAL A 183 -15.82 4.49 4.26
N HIS A 184 -16.20 3.23 4.02
CA HIS A 184 -17.49 2.69 4.44
C HIS A 184 -17.70 2.80 5.96
N SER A 185 -16.70 2.40 6.75
CA SER A 185 -16.79 2.46 8.22
C SER A 185 -16.85 3.89 8.77
N ALA A 186 -16.17 4.84 8.12
CA ALA A 186 -16.18 6.24 8.53
C ALA A 186 -17.52 6.94 8.28
N LEU A 187 -18.19 6.56 7.20
CA LEU A 187 -19.46 7.15 6.76
C LEU A 187 -20.69 6.53 7.46
N GLN A 188 -20.54 5.37 8.13
CA GLN A 188 -21.65 4.62 8.77
C GLN A 188 -22.84 4.34 7.86
N LEU A 189 -22.62 4.27 6.56
CA LEU A 189 -23.69 4.02 5.60
C LEU A 189 -24.06 2.55 5.63
N SER A 190 -25.37 2.28 5.54
CA SER A 190 -25.84 0.93 5.29
C SER A 190 -25.53 0.58 3.83
N TRP A 191 -25.18 -0.68 3.55
CA TRP A 191 -24.91 -1.17 2.19
C TRP A 191 -26.08 -0.90 1.22
N GLU A 192 -27.29 -0.70 1.73
CA GLU A 192 -28.52 -0.46 0.98
C GLU A 192 -28.76 1.02 0.68
N THR A 193 -28.13 1.93 1.43
CA THR A 193 -28.32 3.39 1.31
C THR A 193 -27.24 4.06 0.47
N ALA A 194 -26.22 3.32 0.02
CA ALA A 194 -25.21 3.84 -0.88
C ALA A 194 -25.84 4.19 -2.23
N ASN A 195 -25.70 5.44 -2.66
CA ASN A 195 -26.07 5.84 -4.01
C ASN A 195 -25.09 5.16 -4.96
N ASN A 196 -25.44 4.01 -5.56
CA ASN A 196 -24.60 3.42 -6.60
C ASN A 196 -24.71 4.29 -7.86
N ALA A 197 -24.01 5.42 -7.91
CA ALA A 197 -23.97 6.25 -9.08
C ALA A 197 -23.22 5.50 -10.21
N PRO A 198 -23.76 5.46 -11.43
CA PRO A 198 -22.97 5.03 -12.57
C PRO A 198 -21.75 5.97 -12.70
N PRO A 199 -20.57 5.45 -13.07
CA PRO A 199 -20.36 4.19 -13.77
C PRO A 199 -19.87 3.02 -12.90
N TRP A 200 -19.63 3.19 -11.60
CA TRP A 200 -19.00 2.14 -10.78
C TRP A 200 -19.92 1.52 -9.75
N THR A 201 -19.86 0.21 -9.69
CA THR A 201 -20.31 -0.54 -8.53
C THR A 201 -19.20 -0.60 -7.46
N ILE A 202 -19.61 -0.76 -6.20
CA ILE A 202 -18.67 -0.98 -5.08
C ILE A 202 -17.71 -2.16 -5.37
N ILE A 203 -18.25 -3.26 -5.90
CA ILE A 203 -17.47 -4.47 -6.20
C ILE A 203 -16.42 -4.20 -7.27
N GLU A 204 -16.80 -3.46 -8.33
CA GLU A 204 -15.88 -3.04 -9.38
C GLU A 204 -14.72 -2.23 -8.80
N ILE A 205 -14.99 -1.23 -7.95
CA ILE A 205 -13.94 -0.39 -7.35
C ILE A 205 -12.99 -1.23 -6.50
N ILE A 206 -13.51 -2.12 -5.64
CA ILE A 206 -12.68 -2.95 -4.76
C ILE A 206 -11.77 -3.87 -5.57
N ILE A 207 -12.34 -4.62 -6.52
CA ILE A 207 -11.59 -5.61 -7.30
C ILE A 207 -10.59 -4.91 -8.21
N TRP A 208 -11.03 -3.91 -8.99
CA TRP A 208 -10.15 -3.16 -9.88
C TRP A 208 -9.01 -2.51 -9.10
N SER A 209 -9.30 -1.84 -7.98
CA SER A 209 -8.28 -1.15 -7.19
C SER A 209 -7.24 -2.09 -6.60
N THR A 210 -7.70 -3.20 -6.01
CA THR A 210 -6.81 -4.21 -5.44
C THR A 210 -5.90 -4.82 -6.50
N VAL A 211 -6.48 -5.29 -7.61
CA VAL A 211 -5.71 -5.94 -8.68
C VAL A 211 -4.77 -4.96 -9.35
N ASN A 212 -5.24 -3.76 -9.68
CA ASN A 212 -4.43 -2.76 -10.35
C ASN A 212 -3.22 -2.37 -9.49
N ARG A 213 -3.45 -2.11 -8.20
CA ARG A 213 -2.37 -1.79 -7.27
C ARG A 213 -1.34 -2.91 -7.15
N THR A 214 -1.78 -4.16 -6.95
CA THR A 214 -0.89 -5.32 -6.91
C THR A 214 -0.06 -5.41 -8.19
N CYS A 215 -0.67 -5.24 -9.36
CA CYS A 215 0.03 -5.32 -10.64
C CYS A 215 1.13 -4.24 -10.77
N HIS A 216 0.85 -3.00 -10.37
CA HIS A 216 1.85 -1.92 -10.43
C HIS A 216 3.00 -2.12 -9.41
N CYS A 217 2.72 -2.71 -8.24
CA CYS A 217 3.78 -3.08 -7.30
C CYS A 217 4.68 -4.18 -7.87
N ILE A 218 4.09 -5.24 -8.46
CA ILE A 218 4.86 -6.31 -9.14
C ILE A 218 5.67 -5.74 -10.31
N MET A 219 5.11 -4.80 -11.06
CA MET A 219 5.83 -4.15 -12.16
C MET A 219 7.07 -3.38 -11.66
N SER A 220 7.02 -2.80 -10.46
CA SER A 220 8.20 -2.20 -9.84
C SER A 220 9.24 -3.26 -9.46
N ASP A 221 8.81 -4.41 -8.96
CA ASP A 221 9.70 -5.54 -8.67
C ASP A 221 10.35 -6.12 -9.95
N ILE A 222 9.69 -6.06 -11.11
CA ILE A 222 10.30 -6.46 -12.41
C ILE A 222 11.55 -5.61 -12.71
N ARG A 223 11.53 -4.32 -12.37
CA ARG A 223 12.67 -3.44 -12.58
C ARG A 223 13.80 -3.76 -11.62
N ASP A 224 13.48 -4.05 -10.37
CA ASP A 224 14.44 -4.32 -9.31
C ASP A 224 14.87 -5.82 -9.26
N TYR A 225 14.51 -6.63 -10.28
CA TYR A 225 14.81 -8.08 -10.37
C TYR A 225 16.26 -8.43 -10.02
N ASP A 226 17.25 -7.81 -10.68
CA ASP A 226 18.66 -8.13 -10.45
C ASP A 226 19.14 -7.75 -9.04
N GLU A 227 18.52 -6.73 -8.43
CA GLU A 227 18.82 -6.28 -7.06
C GLU A 227 18.17 -7.21 -6.04
N ASP A 228 16.91 -7.59 -6.26
CA ASP A 228 16.13 -8.51 -5.42
C ASP A 228 16.72 -9.93 -5.44
N GLU A 229 17.18 -10.41 -6.60
CA GLU A 229 17.83 -11.72 -6.74
C GLU A 229 19.11 -11.78 -5.90
N LYS A 230 19.97 -10.75 -6.00
CA LYS A 230 21.21 -10.65 -5.21
C LYS A 230 20.95 -10.50 -3.72
N ALA A 231 19.85 -9.83 -3.35
CA ALA A 231 19.46 -9.64 -1.96
C ALA A 231 18.66 -10.82 -1.38
N GLY A 232 18.33 -11.84 -2.19
CA GLY A 232 17.51 -12.97 -1.77
C GLY A 232 16.09 -12.58 -1.38
N VAL A 233 15.53 -11.52 -1.99
CA VAL A 233 14.17 -11.04 -1.72
C VAL A 233 13.21 -11.83 -2.62
N PRO A 234 12.28 -12.62 -2.04
CA PRO A 234 11.43 -13.51 -2.84
C PRO A 234 10.22 -12.77 -3.45
N THR A 235 10.46 -11.83 -4.36
CA THR A 235 9.38 -11.13 -5.09
C THR A 235 8.76 -12.02 -6.19
N ILE A 236 7.57 -11.68 -6.68
CA ILE A 236 6.88 -12.49 -7.72
C ILE A 236 7.75 -12.73 -8.97
N PRO A 237 8.49 -11.73 -9.50
CA PRO A 237 9.42 -11.95 -10.60
C PRO A 237 10.49 -13.00 -10.30
N ILE A 238 11.05 -12.98 -9.09
CA ILE A 238 12.06 -13.94 -8.62
C ILE A 238 11.46 -15.34 -8.50
N LEU A 239 10.26 -15.46 -7.93
CA LEU A 239 9.57 -16.75 -7.79
C LEU A 239 9.18 -17.38 -9.14
N LEU A 240 8.97 -16.56 -10.17
CA LEU A 240 8.74 -17.03 -11.54
C LEU A 240 10.05 -17.22 -12.33
N GLU A 241 11.19 -16.84 -11.74
CA GLU A 241 12.53 -16.88 -12.32
C GLU A 241 12.62 -16.14 -13.66
N SER A 242 11.73 -15.16 -13.90
CA SER A 242 11.64 -14.51 -15.20
C SER A 242 10.80 -13.23 -15.19
N PRO A 243 11.41 -12.07 -15.50
CA PRO A 243 10.69 -10.84 -15.80
C PRO A 243 9.64 -11.01 -16.91
N LEU A 244 9.92 -11.82 -17.93
CA LEU A 244 9.02 -12.04 -19.06
C LEU A 244 7.77 -12.81 -18.64
N LYS A 245 7.92 -13.90 -17.88
CA LYS A 245 6.76 -14.64 -17.35
C LYS A 245 5.88 -13.74 -16.49
N THR A 246 6.49 -12.88 -15.67
CA THR A 246 5.73 -11.91 -14.88
C THR A 246 4.93 -10.95 -15.74
N ARG A 247 5.53 -10.38 -16.80
CA ARG A 247 4.80 -9.48 -17.73
C ARG A 247 3.58 -10.17 -18.36
N ILE A 248 3.73 -11.43 -18.74
CA ILE A 248 2.62 -12.23 -19.28
C ILE A 248 1.52 -12.40 -18.23
N VAL A 249 1.87 -12.78 -16.99
CA VAL A 249 0.90 -12.91 -15.89
C VAL A 249 0.18 -11.60 -15.62
N LEU A 250 0.90 -10.48 -15.52
CA LEU A 250 0.29 -9.16 -15.30
C LEU A 250 -0.66 -8.78 -16.44
N THR A 251 -0.30 -9.10 -17.68
CA THR A 251 -1.16 -8.86 -18.84
C THR A 251 -2.45 -9.68 -18.76
N ILE A 252 -2.35 -10.98 -18.44
CA ILE A 252 -3.51 -11.88 -18.31
C ILE A 252 -4.44 -11.39 -17.19
N VAL A 253 -3.87 -11.03 -16.03
CA VAL A 253 -4.66 -10.56 -14.88
C VAL A 253 -5.39 -9.26 -15.20
N GLN A 254 -4.72 -8.28 -15.83
CA GLN A 254 -5.36 -7.03 -16.22
C GLN A 254 -6.40 -7.23 -17.33
N ALA A 255 -6.13 -8.12 -18.30
CA ALA A 255 -7.11 -8.49 -19.32
C ALA A 255 -8.35 -9.17 -18.70
N ALA A 256 -8.17 -10.01 -17.67
CA ALA A 256 -9.29 -10.62 -16.97
C ALA A 256 -10.16 -9.58 -16.24
N VAL A 257 -9.56 -8.58 -15.58
CA VAL A 257 -10.29 -7.44 -14.98
C VAL A 257 -11.04 -6.64 -16.03
N MET A 258 -10.38 -6.33 -17.14
CA MET A 258 -11.01 -5.64 -18.29
C MET A 258 -12.22 -6.42 -18.82
N MET A 259 -12.11 -7.74 -18.96
CA MET A 259 -13.20 -8.60 -19.44
C MET A 259 -14.34 -8.72 -18.42
N ALA A 260 -14.02 -8.80 -17.12
CA ALA A 260 -15.01 -8.87 -16.06
C ALA A 260 -15.85 -7.58 -15.95
N PHE A 261 -15.25 -6.42 -16.24
CA PHE A 261 -15.88 -5.10 -16.10
C PHE A 261 -15.94 -4.34 -17.43
N LEU A 262 -16.19 -5.06 -18.53
CA LEU A 262 -16.10 -4.54 -19.90
C LEU A 262 -17.09 -3.41 -20.21
N ARG A 263 -18.12 -3.23 -19.38
CA ARG A 263 -19.11 -2.15 -19.48
C ARG A 263 -18.65 -0.84 -18.86
N ASN A 264 -17.59 -0.86 -18.04
CA ASN A 264 -17.05 0.33 -17.40
C ASN A 264 -15.85 0.86 -18.21
N PRO A 265 -16.01 1.94 -18.99
CA PRO A 265 -14.95 2.42 -19.90
C PRO A 265 -13.71 2.92 -19.14
N PHE A 266 -13.85 3.36 -17.88
CA PHE A 266 -12.74 3.82 -17.06
C PHE A 266 -11.88 2.64 -16.58
N ILE A 267 -12.49 1.52 -16.20
CA ILE A 267 -11.76 0.30 -15.85
C ILE A 267 -11.09 -0.28 -17.09
N VAL A 268 -11.80 -0.36 -18.22
CA VAL A 268 -11.23 -0.86 -19.49
C VAL A 268 -10.03 0.00 -19.91
N GLY A 269 -10.18 1.33 -19.92
CA GLY A 269 -9.10 2.25 -20.25
C GLY A 269 -7.92 2.12 -19.30
N SER A 270 -8.17 2.02 -18.00
CA SER A 270 -7.14 1.84 -16.97
C SER A 270 -6.38 0.52 -17.14
N SER A 271 -7.07 -0.59 -17.39
CA SER A 271 -6.45 -1.89 -17.63
C SER A 271 -5.64 -1.91 -18.92
N CYS A 272 -6.14 -1.33 -20.01
CA CYS A 272 -5.38 -1.16 -21.25
C CYS A 272 -4.10 -0.34 -21.02
N PHE A 273 -4.20 0.75 -20.27
CA PHE A 273 -3.06 1.58 -19.91
C PHE A 273 -2.04 0.81 -19.05
N ALA A 274 -2.50 0.06 -18.05
CA ALA A 274 -1.65 -0.78 -17.21
C ALA A 274 -0.93 -1.87 -18.04
N ILE A 275 -1.64 -2.54 -18.96
CA ILE A 275 -1.05 -3.52 -19.89
C ILE A 275 0.04 -2.84 -20.73
N ALA A 276 -0.23 -1.68 -21.32
CA ALA A 276 0.77 -0.97 -22.11
C ALA A 276 2.04 -0.65 -21.28
N LEU A 277 1.87 -0.19 -20.04
CA LEU A 277 2.98 0.12 -19.15
C LEU A 277 3.81 -1.12 -18.78
N VAL A 278 3.19 -2.28 -18.58
CA VAL A 278 3.90 -3.55 -18.32
C VAL A 278 4.90 -3.88 -19.44
N TRP A 279 4.57 -3.53 -20.68
CA TRP A 279 5.42 -3.80 -21.83
C TRP A 279 6.42 -2.67 -22.12
N ILE A 280 6.02 -1.41 -21.92
CA ILE A 280 6.87 -0.22 -22.17
C ILE A 280 7.94 -0.06 -21.10
N LEU A 281 7.61 -0.25 -19.83
CA LEU A 281 8.55 -0.05 -18.73
C LEU A 281 9.44 -1.28 -18.56
N GLY A 282 10.75 -1.06 -18.50
CA GLY A 282 11.76 -2.11 -18.37
C GLY A 282 12.77 -1.86 -17.27
N LYS A 283 13.74 -2.76 -17.15
CA LYS A 283 14.83 -2.65 -16.16
C LYS A 283 15.62 -1.34 -16.28
N ASP A 284 15.80 -0.87 -17.52
CA ASP A 284 16.55 0.33 -17.85
C ASP A 284 15.72 1.62 -17.69
N SER A 285 14.40 1.47 -17.45
CA SER A 285 13.52 2.62 -17.27
C SER A 285 13.77 3.30 -15.90
N PRO A 286 13.81 4.64 -15.86
CA PRO A 286 13.96 5.40 -14.61
C PRO A 286 12.94 5.04 -13.52
N LYS A 287 13.36 4.97 -12.24
CA LYS A 287 12.46 4.70 -11.08
C LYS A 287 11.23 5.60 -11.08
N ILE A 288 11.36 6.84 -11.56
CA ILE A 288 10.27 7.82 -11.58
C ILE A 288 9.09 7.38 -12.45
N TYR A 289 9.32 6.66 -13.54
CA TYR A 289 8.22 6.19 -14.40
C TYR A 289 7.39 5.09 -13.73
N PHE A 290 8.02 4.22 -12.94
CA PHE A 290 7.30 3.23 -12.12
C PHE A 290 6.50 3.92 -11.01
N ARG A 291 7.04 4.97 -10.40
CA ARG A 291 6.28 5.78 -9.42
C ARG A 291 5.06 6.44 -10.06
N LEU A 292 5.22 7.02 -11.25
CA LEU A 292 4.11 7.61 -11.99
C LEU A 292 3.08 6.56 -12.42
N SER A 293 3.52 5.32 -12.71
CA SER A 293 2.60 4.24 -13.06
C SER A 293 1.58 3.93 -11.97
N LEU A 294 1.93 4.14 -10.69
CA LEU A 294 1.03 3.94 -9.56
C LEU A 294 -0.18 4.88 -9.59
N HIS A 295 -0.14 5.94 -10.40
CA HIS A 295 -1.24 6.88 -10.61
C HIS A 295 -2.19 6.48 -11.73
N SER A 296 -2.09 5.28 -12.29
CA SER A 296 -2.99 4.81 -13.35
C SER A 296 -4.46 5.01 -12.96
N GLN A 297 -4.87 4.63 -11.74
CA GLN A 297 -6.25 4.86 -11.29
C GLN A 297 -6.55 6.35 -11.11
N SER A 298 -5.65 7.11 -10.50
CA SER A 298 -5.85 8.55 -10.27
C SER A 298 -6.16 9.30 -11.56
N ILE A 299 -5.51 8.94 -12.67
CA ILE A 299 -5.75 9.52 -13.99
C ILE A 299 -7.19 9.27 -14.45
N PHE A 300 -7.66 8.02 -14.43
CA PHE A 300 -9.01 7.69 -14.90
C PHE A 300 -10.10 8.20 -13.96
N ILE A 301 -9.82 8.30 -12.66
CA ILE A 301 -10.72 8.95 -11.69
C ILE A 301 -10.83 10.45 -11.98
N ALA A 302 -9.71 11.13 -12.25
CA ALA A 302 -9.72 12.54 -12.63
C ALA A 302 -10.44 12.77 -13.97
N MET A 303 -10.22 11.88 -14.95
CA MET A 303 -10.94 11.93 -16.23
C MET A 303 -12.45 11.82 -16.03
N TYR A 304 -12.91 10.86 -15.21
CA TYR A 304 -14.33 10.78 -14.86
C TYR A 304 -14.85 12.06 -14.22
N ALA A 305 -14.15 12.59 -13.21
CA ALA A 305 -14.59 13.80 -12.52
C ALA A 305 -14.74 14.99 -13.48
N VAL A 306 -13.82 15.11 -14.45
CA VAL A 306 -13.90 16.12 -15.51
C VAL A 306 -15.06 15.85 -16.46
N MET A 307 -15.25 14.61 -16.92
CA MET A 307 -16.34 14.25 -17.84
C MET A 307 -17.71 14.46 -17.18
N PHE A 308 -17.84 14.08 -15.91
CA PHE A 308 -19.04 14.30 -15.11
C PHE A 308 -19.33 15.81 -14.94
N ALA A 309 -18.31 16.62 -14.61
CA ALA A 309 -18.46 18.06 -14.48
C ALA A 309 -18.79 18.79 -15.80
N LEU A 310 -18.57 18.13 -16.94
CA LEU A 310 -18.85 18.66 -18.28
C LEU A 310 -20.13 18.06 -18.91
N ASP A 311 -20.91 17.28 -18.16
CA ASP A 311 -22.12 16.58 -18.63
C ASP A 311 -21.86 15.69 -19.87
N LEU A 312 -20.70 15.02 -19.90
CA LEU A 312 -20.29 14.12 -20.99
C LEU A 312 -20.57 12.63 -20.71
N LEU A 313 -21.29 12.32 -19.63
CA LEU A 313 -21.64 10.97 -19.16
C LEU A 313 -23.15 10.82 -19.03
#